data_AF-A0A1F6DAU4-F1
#
_entry.id   AF-A0A1F6DAU4-F1
#
_cell.length_a   1.000
_cell.length_b   1.000
_cell.length_c   1.000
_cell.angle_alpha   90.00
_cell.angle_beta   90.00
_cell.angle_gamma   90.00
#
_symmetry.space_group_name_H-M   'P 1'
#
loop_
_entity.id
_entity.type
_entity.pdbx_description
1 polymer ?
#
loop_
_entity_poly.entity_id
_entity_poly.type
_entity_poly.pdbx_seq_one_letter_code
_entity_poly.pdbx_strand_id
1 'polypeptide(L)'
;MKILYALVGLVVISVGAWLVLGQKGGAVETISPGVEASDLSSSGTMEFNGSLQQLMARSGSWQCEYAADVGGTSVKGTTYISGGKIRSDILTTIPQLGRNVDMHMILLGNTAYTWNSMSPQGMKITMNNGQANAGAGEQAWAQFNQQYGYMCKSWATDESKFTLPSGITF
;
A
#
# COMPACT_ATOMS: atom_id res chain seq x y z
N MET A 1 5.17 45.97 -21.04
CA MET A 1 5.46 45.00 -19.96
C MET A 1 5.38 45.58 -18.53
N LYS A 2 4.60 46.64 -18.28
CA LYS A 2 4.35 47.18 -16.92
C LYS A 2 2.88 47.07 -16.46
N ILE A 3 2.03 46.47 -17.29
CA ILE A 3 0.57 46.36 -17.08
C ILE A 3 0.16 44.96 -16.59
N LEU A 4 1.03 43.94 -16.74
CA LEU A 4 0.73 42.58 -16.25
C LEU A 4 0.84 42.43 -14.72
N TYR A 5 1.69 43.20 -14.04
CA TYR A 5 1.85 43.10 -12.58
C TYR A 5 0.71 43.79 -11.80
N ALA A 6 -0.05 44.68 -12.43
CA ALA A 6 -1.19 45.36 -11.80
C ALA A 6 -2.43 44.46 -11.67
N LEU A 7 -2.56 43.42 -12.50
CA LEU A 7 -3.68 42.48 -12.46
C LEU A 7 -3.44 41.30 -11.51
N VAL A 8 -2.19 40.88 -11.30
CA VAL A 8 -1.85 39.78 -10.38
C VAL A 8 -1.95 40.22 -8.91
N GLY A 9 -1.69 41.49 -8.60
CA GLY A 9 -1.83 42.04 -7.25
C GLY A 9 -3.28 42.25 -6.78
N LEU A 10 -4.25 42.34 -7.70
CA LEU A 10 -5.65 42.69 -7.38
C LEU A 10 -6.56 41.47 -7.20
N VAL A 11 -6.17 40.30 -7.73
CA VAL A 11 -6.94 39.04 -7.59
C VAL A 11 -6.66 38.34 -6.25
N VAL A 12 -5.51 38.58 -5.63
CA VAL A 12 -5.14 37.94 -4.34
C VAL A 12 -5.85 38.59 -3.15
N ILE A 13 -6.34 39.82 -3.27
CA ILE A 13 -6.95 40.57 -2.15
C ILE A 13 -8.46 40.30 -2.03
N SER A 14 -9.14 39.79 -3.06
CA SER A 14 -10.59 39.57 -3.05
C SER A 14 -11.04 38.17 -2.60
N VAL A 15 -10.17 37.16 -2.55
CA VAL A 15 -10.52 35.82 -2.01
C VAL A 15 -10.23 35.71 -0.50
N GLY A 16 -9.25 36.46 0.02
CA GLY A 16 -8.88 36.44 1.44
C GLY A 16 -9.92 37.03 2.39
N ALA A 17 -10.78 37.94 1.90
CA ALA A 17 -11.78 38.62 2.73
C ALA A 17 -13.09 37.81 2.91
N TRP A 18 -13.38 36.83 2.04
CA TRP A 18 -14.62 36.05 2.11
C TRP A 18 -14.53 34.79 3.00
N LEU A 19 -13.32 34.38 3.41
CA LEU A 19 -13.13 33.21 4.28
C LEU A 19 -13.10 33.53 5.78
N VAL A 20 -13.14 34.81 6.19
CA VAL A 20 -12.96 35.23 7.60
C VAL A 20 -14.25 35.83 8.23
N LEU A 21 -15.36 35.93 7.49
CA LEU A 21 -16.61 36.56 8.00
C LEU A 21 -17.84 35.65 8.04
N GLY A 22 -17.66 34.32 7.92
CA GLY A 22 -18.75 33.33 7.98
C GLY A 22 -19.17 32.86 9.38
N GLN A 23 -18.63 33.40 10.48
CA GLN A 23 -18.97 32.98 11.85
C GLN A 23 -19.72 34.05 12.64
N LYS A 24 -21.06 33.98 12.61
CA LYS A 24 -22.04 34.40 13.65
C LYS A 24 -23.44 34.29 13.03
N GLY A 25 -24.45 33.62 13.57
CA GLY A 25 -24.66 32.84 14.78
C GLY A 25 -26.14 32.45 14.76
N GLY A 26 -26.45 31.18 15.04
CA GLY A 26 -27.81 30.68 15.25
C GLY A 26 -27.83 29.90 16.56
N ALA A 27 -28.69 30.32 17.49
CA ALA A 27 -28.83 29.83 18.86
C ALA A 27 -29.13 28.31 18.90
N VAL A 28 -28.32 27.53 19.62
CA VAL A 28 -28.63 26.89 20.93
C VAL A 28 -29.94 26.11 20.96
N GLU A 29 -29.84 24.80 20.71
CA GLU A 29 -30.58 23.80 21.48
C GLU A 29 -29.58 22.98 22.31
N THR A 30 -29.94 22.89 23.60
CA THR A 30 -29.25 22.25 24.71
C THR A 30 -29.26 20.73 24.59
N ILE A 31 -28.11 20.07 24.43
CA ILE A 31 -27.84 18.73 24.99
C ILE A 31 -26.33 18.57 25.32
N SER A 32 -26.05 18.42 26.63
CA SER A 32 -24.96 17.68 27.31
C SER A 32 -23.47 17.83 26.89
N PRO A 33 -22.55 18.13 27.84
CA PRO A 33 -21.11 18.02 27.61
C PRO A 33 -20.71 16.55 27.66
N GLY A 34 -20.81 15.88 26.51
CA GLY A 34 -20.43 14.49 26.32
C GLY A 34 -19.98 14.29 24.89
N VAL A 35 -19.01 15.10 24.44
CA VAL A 35 -18.20 14.75 23.28
C VAL A 35 -16.81 14.47 23.79
N GLU A 36 -16.66 13.20 24.15
CA GLU A 36 -15.39 12.50 24.20
C GLU A 36 -14.52 13.01 23.04
N ALA A 37 -13.34 13.52 23.38
CA ALA A 37 -12.19 13.18 22.58
C ALA A 37 -12.25 11.66 22.47
N SER A 38 -12.65 11.14 21.31
CA SER A 38 -12.44 9.74 20.98
C SER A 38 -10.94 9.57 20.84
N ASP A 39 -10.32 9.43 22.01
CA ASP A 39 -9.18 8.60 22.26
C ASP A 39 -9.55 7.23 21.67
N LEU A 40 -9.29 7.04 20.37
CA LEU A 40 -9.17 5.72 19.80
C LEU A 40 -7.85 5.16 20.33
N SER A 41 -7.91 4.77 21.59
CA SER A 41 -7.06 3.78 22.20
C SER A 41 -6.91 2.60 21.24
N SER A 42 -5.72 2.51 20.66
CA SER A 42 -5.02 1.26 20.39
C SER A 42 -5.81 0.18 19.63
N SER A 43 -6.24 0.47 18.41
CA SER A 43 -6.16 -0.57 17.36
C SER A 43 -4.76 -0.46 16.78
N GLY A 44 -3.94 -1.50 16.89
CA GLY A 44 -2.54 -1.55 16.44
C GLY A 44 -2.37 -1.49 14.91
N THR A 45 -3.12 -0.60 14.27
CA THR A 45 -3.11 -0.26 12.85
C THR A 45 -2.22 0.96 12.65
N MET A 46 -1.39 0.90 11.63
CA MET A 46 -0.33 1.84 11.31
C MET A 46 -0.36 2.09 9.82
N GLU A 47 -0.36 3.35 9.43
CA GLU A 47 -0.14 3.75 8.05
C GLU A 47 1.35 3.81 7.76
N PHE A 48 1.77 3.22 6.65
CA PHE A 48 3.17 3.21 6.21
C PHE A 48 3.24 3.54 4.72
N ASN A 49 3.94 4.61 4.37
CA ASN A 49 4.25 4.93 2.98
C ASN A 49 5.70 4.55 2.71
N GLY A 50 5.92 3.63 1.78
CA GLY A 50 7.25 3.13 1.49
C GLY A 50 7.24 1.96 0.51
N SER A 51 8.39 1.30 0.37
CA SER A 51 8.51 0.07 -0.39
C SER A 51 8.35 -1.17 0.49
N LEU A 52 8.05 -2.31 -0.15
CA LEU A 52 8.04 -3.59 0.54
C LEU A 52 9.40 -3.85 1.21
N GLN A 53 10.52 -3.52 0.56
CA GLN A 53 11.86 -3.63 1.14
C GLN A 53 12.01 -2.85 2.46
N GLN A 54 11.54 -1.60 2.49
CA GLN A 54 11.59 -0.77 3.69
C GLN A 54 10.68 -1.34 4.79
N LEU A 55 9.53 -1.92 4.40
CA LEU A 55 8.62 -2.59 5.33
C LEU A 55 9.26 -3.86 5.93
N MET A 56 10.03 -4.64 5.15
CA MET A 56 10.77 -5.82 5.64
C MET A 56 11.82 -5.47 6.69
N ALA A 57 12.45 -4.31 6.57
CA ALA A 57 13.49 -3.86 7.49
C ALA A 57 12.95 -3.56 8.91
N ARG A 58 11.62 -3.54 9.06
CA ARG A 58 10.96 -3.29 10.33
C ARG A 58 10.78 -4.59 11.09
N SER A 59 11.11 -4.58 12.37
CA SER A 59 10.85 -5.71 13.26
C SER A 59 9.35 -5.92 13.50
N GLY A 60 8.97 -7.16 13.77
CA GLY A 60 7.60 -7.52 14.16
C GLY A 60 6.85 -8.30 13.10
N SER A 61 5.61 -8.63 13.44
CA SER A 61 4.68 -9.34 12.56
C SER A 61 3.59 -8.37 12.12
N TRP A 62 3.44 -8.19 10.81
CA TRP A 62 2.49 -7.23 10.22
C TRP A 62 1.62 -7.88 9.14
N GLN A 63 0.32 -7.56 9.15
CA GLN A 63 -0.57 -7.74 8.01
C GLN A 63 -0.85 -6.36 7.43
N CYS A 64 -0.45 -6.12 6.19
CA CYS A 64 -0.59 -4.84 5.51
C CYS A 64 -1.49 -4.98 4.28
N GLU A 65 -2.40 -4.04 4.12
CA GLU A 65 -3.27 -3.93 2.96
C GLU A 65 -2.88 -2.68 2.16
N TYR A 66 -2.89 -2.78 0.84
CA TYR A 66 -2.62 -1.65 -0.05
C TYR A 66 -3.50 -1.73 -1.30
N ALA A 67 -3.76 -0.57 -1.89
CA ALA A 67 -4.46 -0.46 -3.16
C ALA A 67 -3.83 0.64 -4.00
N ALA A 68 -3.80 0.43 -5.31
CA ALA A 68 -3.30 1.40 -6.27
C ALA A 68 -4.02 1.26 -7.60
N ASP A 69 -4.18 2.36 -8.34
CA ASP A 69 -4.64 2.36 -9.71
C ASP A 69 -3.52 2.86 -10.62
N VAL A 70 -3.05 2.01 -11.54
CA VAL A 70 -1.95 2.30 -12.45
C VAL A 70 -2.45 2.19 -13.89
N GLY A 71 -2.60 3.33 -14.55
CA GLY A 71 -3.02 3.38 -15.97
C GLY A 71 -4.36 2.70 -16.24
N GLY A 72 -5.31 2.79 -15.30
CA GLY A 72 -6.62 2.13 -15.39
C GLY A 72 -6.63 0.68 -14.93
N THR A 73 -5.50 0.11 -14.54
CA THR A 73 -5.43 -1.21 -13.89
C THR A 73 -5.52 -1.04 -12.39
N SER A 74 -6.53 -1.64 -11.77
CA SER A 74 -6.70 -1.61 -10.32
C SER A 74 -5.94 -2.76 -9.68
N VAL A 75 -5.18 -2.45 -8.63
CA VAL A 75 -4.36 -3.39 -7.88
C VAL A 75 -4.77 -3.30 -6.42
N LYS A 76 -5.08 -4.45 -5.81
CA LYS A 76 -5.29 -4.60 -4.37
C LYS A 76 -4.39 -5.70 -3.85
N GLY A 77 -3.69 -5.46 -2.76
CA GLY A 77 -2.79 -6.45 -2.19
C GLY A 77 -2.89 -6.55 -0.69
N THR A 78 -2.65 -7.76 -0.20
CA THR A 78 -2.45 -8.06 1.22
C THR A 78 -1.07 -8.69 1.39
N THR A 79 -0.26 -8.12 2.26
CA THR A 79 1.08 -8.59 2.58
C THR A 79 1.16 -9.01 4.04
N TYR A 80 1.63 -10.23 4.30
CA TYR A 80 1.93 -10.74 5.63
C TYR A 80 3.43 -10.82 5.83
N ILE A 81 3.91 -10.34 6.98
CA ILE A 81 5.33 -10.30 7.34
C ILE A 81 5.46 -10.91 8.72
N SER A 82 6.43 -11.81 8.89
CA SER A 82 6.80 -12.38 10.19
C SER A 82 8.15 -13.06 10.12
N GLY A 83 9.06 -12.78 11.06
CA GLY A 83 10.30 -13.53 11.23
C GLY A 83 11.18 -13.60 9.98
N GLY A 84 11.22 -12.53 9.17
CA GLY A 84 11.95 -12.49 7.90
C GLY A 84 11.27 -13.22 6.73
N LYS A 85 10.08 -13.78 6.93
CA LYS A 85 9.24 -14.36 5.88
C LYS A 85 8.20 -13.36 5.41
N ILE A 86 7.86 -13.43 4.12
CA ILE A 86 6.85 -12.57 3.51
C ILE A 86 5.92 -13.38 2.65
N ARG A 87 4.63 -13.06 2.73
CA ARG A 87 3.58 -13.49 1.81
C ARG A 87 2.94 -12.25 1.21
N SER A 88 2.77 -12.19 -0.09
CA SER A 88 1.95 -11.17 -0.73
C SER A 88 0.93 -11.82 -1.65
N ASP A 89 -0.33 -11.43 -1.51
CA ASP A 89 -1.46 -11.83 -2.32
C ASP A 89 -2.00 -10.58 -3.00
N ILE A 90 -2.04 -10.57 -4.34
CA ILE A 90 -2.32 -9.38 -5.13
C ILE A 90 -3.42 -9.71 -6.13
N LEU A 91 -4.52 -8.99 -6.09
CA LEU A 91 -5.57 -9.01 -7.08
C LEU A 91 -5.36 -7.86 -8.06
N THR A 92 -5.20 -8.19 -9.34
CA THR A 92 -5.08 -7.20 -10.42
C THR A 92 -6.30 -7.29 -11.33
N THR A 93 -7.00 -6.17 -11.49
CA THR A 93 -8.11 -6.03 -12.44
C THR A 93 -7.63 -5.26 -13.66
N ILE A 94 -7.52 -5.94 -14.80
CA ILE A 94 -7.04 -5.36 -16.06
C ILE A 94 -8.26 -5.16 -16.98
N PRO A 95 -8.76 -3.92 -17.17
CA PRO A 95 -9.98 -3.68 -17.95
C PRO A 95 -9.89 -4.21 -19.38
N GLN A 96 -8.70 -4.12 -20.00
CA GLN A 96 -8.47 -4.57 -21.37
C GLN A 96 -8.61 -6.09 -21.55
N LEU A 97 -8.36 -6.87 -20.49
CA LEU A 97 -8.51 -8.32 -20.52
C LEU A 97 -9.88 -8.79 -20.02
N GLY A 98 -10.70 -7.88 -19.47
CA GLY A 98 -12.02 -8.20 -18.91
C GLY A 98 -12.00 -9.22 -17.77
N ARG A 99 -10.84 -9.45 -17.14
CA ARG A 99 -10.63 -10.47 -16.11
C ARG A 99 -9.74 -9.98 -14.98
N ASN A 100 -9.88 -10.64 -13.84
CA ASN A 100 -8.96 -10.51 -12.74
C ASN A 100 -7.83 -11.54 -12.87
N VAL A 101 -6.65 -11.18 -12.36
CA VAL A 101 -5.49 -12.04 -12.23
C VAL A 101 -5.00 -11.95 -10.79
N ASP A 102 -4.97 -13.09 -10.11
CA ASP A 102 -4.36 -13.22 -8.79
C ASP A 102 -2.87 -13.48 -8.97
N MET A 103 -2.04 -12.71 -8.30
CA MET A 103 -0.61 -12.92 -8.21
C MET A 103 -0.26 -13.20 -6.76
N HIS A 104 0.65 -14.13 -6.58
CA HIS A 104 1.05 -14.62 -5.27
C HIS A 104 2.56 -14.62 -5.19
N MET A 105 3.09 -14.20 -4.04
CA MET A 105 4.51 -14.22 -3.75
C MET A 105 4.77 -14.75 -2.34
N ILE A 106 5.78 -15.58 -2.17
CA ILE A 106 6.36 -15.92 -0.86
C ILE A 106 7.87 -15.68 -0.90
N LEU A 107 8.40 -14.94 0.06
CA LEU A 107 9.84 -14.83 0.30
C LEU A 107 10.20 -15.64 1.54
N LEU A 108 11.06 -16.65 1.36
CA LEU A 108 11.63 -17.46 2.44
C LEU A 108 13.15 -17.27 2.44
N GLY A 109 13.66 -16.50 3.40
CA GLY A 109 15.07 -16.12 3.42
C GLY A 109 15.44 -15.33 2.16
N ASN A 110 16.36 -15.87 1.35
CA ASN A 110 16.78 -15.27 0.08
C ASN A 110 16.05 -15.81 -1.16
N THR A 111 15.06 -16.69 -1.00
CA THR A 111 14.35 -17.28 -2.14
C THR A 111 12.93 -16.75 -2.25
N ALA A 112 12.65 -16.08 -3.36
CA ALA A 112 11.33 -15.62 -3.75
C ALA A 112 10.64 -16.68 -4.62
N TYR A 113 9.38 -16.99 -4.31
CA TYR A 113 8.51 -17.87 -5.06
C TYR A 113 7.32 -17.05 -5.52
N THR A 114 7.07 -17.02 -6.83
CA THR A 114 5.96 -16.25 -7.41
C THR A 114 5.13 -17.12 -8.32
N TRP A 115 3.80 -16.96 -8.30
CA TRP A 115 2.89 -17.66 -9.19
C TRP A 115 1.61 -16.83 -9.38
N ASN A 116 0.74 -17.25 -10.29
CA ASN A 116 -0.53 -16.57 -10.55
C ASN A 116 -1.67 -17.57 -10.77
N SER A 117 -2.91 -17.08 -10.81
CA SER A 117 -4.09 -17.94 -11.02
C SER A 117 -4.30 -18.42 -12.46
N MET A 118 -3.44 -18.02 -13.41
CA MET A 118 -3.60 -18.36 -14.83
C MET A 118 -2.94 -19.68 -15.22
N SER A 119 -1.95 -20.15 -14.45
CA SER A 119 -1.24 -21.40 -14.72
C SER A 119 -0.76 -22.09 -13.44
N PRO A 120 -0.61 -23.43 -13.44
CA PRO A 120 -0.04 -24.17 -12.31
C PRO A 120 1.50 -24.08 -12.26
N GLN A 121 2.10 -23.15 -12.98
CA GLN A 121 3.55 -22.93 -13.02
C GLN A 121 3.89 -21.65 -12.27
N GLY A 122 4.84 -21.77 -11.34
CA GLY A 122 5.45 -20.66 -10.65
C GLY A 122 6.89 -20.44 -11.12
N MET A 123 7.49 -19.41 -10.58
CA MET A 123 8.93 -19.13 -10.71
C MET A 123 9.52 -19.10 -9.31
N LYS A 124 10.71 -19.68 -9.14
CA LYS A 124 11.55 -19.43 -7.96
C LYS A 124 12.82 -18.71 -8.36
N ILE A 125 13.21 -17.77 -7.52
CA ILE A 125 14.40 -16.95 -7.71
C ILE A 125 15.13 -16.88 -6.37
N THR A 126 16.34 -17.42 -6.32
CA THR A 126 17.23 -17.28 -5.15
C THR A 126 18.17 -16.10 -5.40
N MET A 127 18.12 -15.12 -4.52
CA MET A 127 18.98 -13.94 -4.55
C MET A 127 20.35 -14.33 -3.96
N ASN A 128 21.31 -14.63 -4.82
CA ASN A 128 22.72 -14.73 -4.41
C ASN A 128 23.32 -13.32 -4.39
N ASN A 129 24.04 -12.97 -3.31
CA ASN A 129 24.77 -11.70 -3.19
C ASN A 129 25.75 -11.54 -4.36
N GLY A 130 25.32 -10.89 -5.45
CA GLY A 130 26.19 -10.51 -6.57
C GLY A 130 25.72 -10.89 -7.98
N GLN A 131 24.68 -11.71 -8.17
CA GLN A 131 24.19 -12.06 -9.51
C GLN A 131 22.68 -12.19 -9.55
N ALA A 132 21.99 -11.06 -9.72
CA ALA A 132 20.65 -11.10 -10.30
C ALA A 132 20.83 -11.52 -11.77
N ASN A 133 20.40 -12.74 -12.12
CA ASN A 133 20.32 -13.11 -13.54
C ASN A 133 19.35 -12.11 -14.21
N ALA A 134 19.88 -11.32 -15.15
CA ALA A 134 19.15 -10.29 -15.86
C ALA A 134 17.90 -10.91 -16.51
N GLY A 135 16.72 -10.45 -16.11
CA GLY A 135 15.42 -10.99 -16.51
C GLY A 135 14.45 -11.09 -15.34
N ALA A 136 14.18 -12.31 -14.87
CA ALA A 136 13.14 -12.57 -13.87
C ALA A 136 13.45 -11.97 -12.48
N GLY A 137 14.72 -11.94 -12.08
CA GLY A 137 15.14 -11.40 -10.78
C GLY A 137 14.97 -9.89 -10.68
N GLU A 138 15.16 -9.17 -11.78
CA GLU A 138 15.07 -7.72 -11.84
C GLU A 138 13.62 -7.23 -11.80
N GLN A 139 12.70 -7.96 -12.44
CA GLN A 139 11.26 -7.67 -12.37
C GLN A 139 10.70 -7.95 -10.97
N ALA A 140 11.09 -9.07 -10.34
CA ALA A 140 10.74 -9.33 -8.96
C ALA A 140 11.28 -8.23 -8.04
N TRP A 141 12.55 -7.85 -8.18
CA TRP A 141 13.19 -6.80 -7.39
C TRP A 141 12.57 -5.41 -7.59
N ALA A 142 12.14 -5.08 -8.81
CA ALA A 142 11.42 -3.85 -9.09
C ALA A 142 10.13 -3.76 -8.27
N GLN A 143 9.39 -4.87 -8.11
CA GLN A 143 8.18 -4.91 -7.27
C GLN A 143 8.50 -4.68 -5.79
N PHE A 144 9.64 -5.14 -5.28
CA PHE A 144 10.07 -4.88 -3.89
C PHE A 144 10.37 -3.41 -3.60
N ASN A 145 10.73 -2.64 -4.64
CA ASN A 145 11.09 -1.22 -4.54
C ASN A 145 9.96 -0.26 -4.87
N GLN A 146 8.83 -0.76 -5.37
CA GLN A 146 7.67 0.06 -5.65
C GLN A 146 7.12 0.67 -4.36
N GLN A 147 6.68 1.93 -4.47
CA GLN A 147 6.16 2.71 -3.36
C GLN A 147 4.65 2.54 -3.29
N TYR A 148 4.15 2.16 -2.11
CA TYR A 148 2.74 2.03 -1.83
C TYR A 148 2.39 2.68 -0.48
N GLY A 149 1.14 3.12 -0.35
CA GLY A 149 0.53 3.40 0.93
C GLY A 149 -0.05 2.12 1.52
N TYR A 150 0.54 1.66 2.62
CA TYR A 150 0.14 0.45 3.33
C TYR A 150 -0.65 0.81 4.59
N MET A 151 -1.74 0.09 4.82
CA MET A 151 -2.43 0.05 6.11
C MET A 151 -2.07 -1.26 6.80
N CYS A 152 -1.16 -1.19 7.77
CA CYS A 152 -0.60 -2.34 8.47
C CYS A 152 -1.22 -2.51 9.84
N LYS A 153 -1.55 -3.74 10.24
CA LYS A 153 -1.89 -4.07 11.63
C LYS A 153 -0.96 -5.13 12.17
N SER A 154 -0.69 -5.08 13.48
CA SER A 154 -0.07 -6.22 14.16
C SER A 154 -0.94 -7.46 14.00
N TRP A 155 -0.34 -8.62 13.79
CA TRP A 155 -1.06 -9.88 13.66
C TRP A 155 -0.34 -11.01 14.38
N ALA A 156 -1.12 -11.99 14.84
CA ALA A 156 -0.56 -13.24 15.34
C ALA A 156 -0.11 -14.08 14.13
N THR A 157 1.18 -14.38 14.06
CA THR A 157 1.76 -15.14 12.96
C THR A 157 1.06 -16.48 12.76
N ASP A 158 0.58 -16.70 11.55
CA ASP A 158 0.10 -17.99 11.06
C ASP A 158 1.11 -18.54 10.06
N GLU A 159 1.82 -19.60 10.46
CA GLU A 159 2.84 -20.26 9.64
C GLU A 159 2.27 -20.84 8.33
N SER A 160 0.96 -21.14 8.28
CA SER A 160 0.31 -21.63 7.06
C SER A 160 0.27 -20.58 5.94
N LYS A 161 0.43 -19.28 6.25
CA LYS A 161 0.53 -18.22 5.24
C LYS A 161 1.85 -18.25 4.46
N PHE A 162 2.86 -18.93 4.98
CA PHE A 162 4.21 -19.00 4.40
C PHE A 162 4.53 -20.37 3.80
N THR A 163 3.58 -21.31 3.78
CA THR A 163 3.76 -22.61 3.12
C THR A 163 3.52 -22.47 1.62
N LEU A 164 4.35 -23.17 0.83
CA LEU A 164 4.15 -23.22 -0.62
C LEU A 164 2.94 -24.11 -0.96
N PRO A 165 2.11 -23.72 -1.94
CA PRO A 165 0.99 -24.54 -2.36
C PRO A 165 1.48 -25.83 -3.06
N SER A 166 0.84 -26.96 -2.77
CA SER A 166 1.20 -28.27 -3.37
C SER A 166 0.83 -28.40 -4.85
N GLY A 167 -0.03 -27.51 -5.37
CA GLY A 167 -0.52 -27.53 -6.75
C GLY A 167 0.30 -26.70 -7.75
N ILE A 168 1.38 -26.04 -7.29
CA ILE A 168 2.21 -25.18 -8.14
C ILE A 168 3.61 -25.80 -8.29
N THR A 169 4.11 -25.84 -9.53
CA THR A 169 5.48 -26.27 -9.84
C THR A 169 6.42 -25.07 -9.91
N PHE A 170 7.53 -25.08 -9.16
CA PHE A 170 8.47 -23.95 -9.02
C PHE A 170 9.92 -24.26 -9.42
#